data_AF-A0AAW1RVU3-F1
#
_entry.id   AF-A0AAW1RVU3-F1
#
_cell.length_a   1.000
_cell.length_b   1.000
_cell.length_c   1.000
_cell.angle_alpha   90.00
_cell.angle_beta   90.00
_cell.angle_gamma   90.00
#
_symmetry.space_group_name_H-M   'P 1'
#
loop_
_entity.id
_entity.type
_entity.pdbx_description
1 polymer ?
#
loop_
_entity_poly.entity_id
_entity_poly.type
_entity_poly.pdbx_seq_one_letter_code
_entity_poly.pdbx_strand_id
1 'polypeptide(L)'
;MSSVEEGRQQGDNLGSGLLREAERRSGMGSETERKQMKTTATSVAIRFVVVAVSMFLLDLVWILGISKYIFGLDYFGTLEGIQGSSVAGRPFGLVAYLSLTYAAAIIASTPWEAAQQGFVIYSVFDSTSTYIYHGWGYKIAILDTLWGTLLFTILGFIVQELRKRTPYVQ
;
A
#
# COMPACT_ATOMS: atom_id res chain seq x y z
N MET A 1 29.02 0.04 68.32
CA MET A 1 27.80 0.69 67.81
C MET A 1 27.99 1.32 66.43
N SER A 2 29.19 1.69 65.98
CA SER A 2 29.36 2.32 64.64
C SER A 2 29.25 1.36 63.44
N SER A 3 29.47 0.06 63.60
CA SER A 3 29.43 -0.90 62.47
C SER A 3 28.03 -1.23 61.94
N VAL A 4 26.96 -0.89 62.68
CA VAL A 4 25.57 -1.17 62.28
C VAL A 4 24.97 -0.01 61.48
N GLU A 5 25.46 1.23 61.66
CA GLU A 5 25.00 2.40 60.91
C GLU A 5 25.64 2.49 59.52
N GLU A 6 26.90 2.10 59.36
CA GLU A 6 27.57 2.06 58.05
C GLU A 6 26.88 1.09 57.07
N GLY A 7 26.42 -0.07 57.57
CA GLY A 7 25.69 -1.03 56.73
C GLY A 7 24.32 -0.54 56.24
N ARG A 8 23.68 0.38 56.97
CA ARG A 8 22.38 0.96 56.58
C ARG A 8 22.53 2.04 55.51
N GLN A 9 23.55 2.90 55.59
CA GLN A 9 23.82 3.90 54.55
C GLN A 9 24.28 3.29 53.22
N GLN A 10 24.93 2.13 53.26
CA GLN A 10 25.40 1.45 52.05
C GLN A 10 24.25 0.78 51.27
N GLY A 11 23.19 0.33 51.96
CA GLY A 11 21.99 -0.26 51.33
C GLY A 11 21.13 0.75 50.57
N ASP A 12 20.92 1.96 51.12
CA ASP A 12 20.11 3.01 50.50
C ASP A 12 20.77 3.61 49.23
N ASN A 13 22.10 3.65 49.19
CA ASN A 13 22.84 4.07 48.00
C ASN A 13 22.78 3.06 46.85
N LEU A 14 22.67 1.76 47.16
CA LEU A 14 22.60 0.72 46.13
C LEU A 14 21.22 0.69 45.45
N GLY A 15 20.14 0.80 46.24
CA GLY A 15 18.77 0.77 45.72
C GLY A 15 18.42 1.97 44.84
N SER A 16 18.88 3.17 45.21
CA SER A 16 18.67 4.39 44.42
C SER A 16 19.47 4.40 43.10
N GLY A 17 20.63 3.76 43.06
CA GLY A 17 21.41 3.55 41.83
C GLY A 17 20.70 2.64 40.83
N LEU A 18 20.19 1.49 41.29
CA LEU A 18 19.49 0.52 40.45
C LEU A 18 18.19 1.07 39.86
N LEU A 19 17.41 1.84 40.63
CA LEU A 19 16.19 2.49 40.13
C LEU A 19 16.49 3.54 39.07
N ARG A 20 17.53 4.36 39.26
CA ARG A 20 17.96 5.36 38.26
C ARG A 20 18.47 4.71 36.98
N GLU A 21 19.12 3.55 37.07
CA GLU A 21 19.58 2.82 35.89
C GLU A 21 18.43 2.13 35.16
N ALA A 22 17.43 1.61 35.89
CA ALA A 22 16.20 1.08 35.32
C ALA A 22 15.36 2.17 34.61
N GLU A 23 15.22 3.36 35.20
CA GLU A 23 14.55 4.51 34.58
C GLU A 23 15.30 5.04 33.36
N ARG A 24 16.64 5.07 33.39
CA ARG A 24 17.43 5.41 32.19
C ARG A 24 17.26 4.40 31.08
N ARG A 25 17.24 3.10 31.40
CA ARG A 25 17.02 2.04 30.40
C ARG A 25 15.59 2.07 29.84
N SER A 26 14.58 2.34 30.67
CA SER A 26 13.19 2.46 30.21
C SER A 26 12.96 3.73 29.36
N GLY A 27 13.55 4.86 29.73
CA GLY A 27 13.45 6.11 28.96
C GLY A 27 14.16 6.05 27.61
N MET A 28 15.36 5.46 27.56
CA MET A 28 16.19 5.36 26.36
C MET A 28 15.65 4.34 25.34
N GLY A 29 14.99 3.27 25.80
CA GLY A 29 14.21 2.38 24.94
C GLY A 29 13.06 3.11 24.25
N SER A 30 12.31 3.92 25.01
CA SER A 30 11.13 4.61 24.49
C SER A 30 11.43 5.64 23.38
N GLU A 31 12.57 6.34 23.44
CA GLU A 31 12.92 7.34 22.42
C GLU A 31 13.43 6.68 21.13
N THR A 32 14.23 5.62 21.26
CA THR A 32 14.77 4.86 20.13
C THR A 32 13.65 4.15 19.38
N GLU A 33 12.73 3.51 20.10
CA GLU A 33 11.53 2.88 19.54
C GLU A 33 10.63 3.91 18.83
N ARG A 34 10.41 5.08 19.44
CA ARG A 34 9.63 6.17 18.80
C ARG A 34 10.26 6.66 17.51
N LYS A 35 11.58 6.80 17.46
CA LYS A 35 12.30 7.18 16.24
C LYS A 35 12.18 6.10 15.17
N GLN A 36 12.35 4.83 15.54
CA GLN A 36 12.21 3.70 14.61
C GLN A 36 10.77 3.61 14.06
N MET A 37 9.74 3.72 14.90
CA MET A 37 8.34 3.73 14.48
C MET A 37 8.03 4.86 13.51
N LYS A 38 8.51 6.09 13.78
CA LYS A 38 8.30 7.25 12.90
C LYS A 38 8.94 7.05 11.53
N THR A 39 10.17 6.54 11.48
CA THR A 39 10.87 6.24 10.22
C THR A 39 10.10 5.18 9.42
N THR A 40 9.71 4.08 10.08
CA THR A 40 8.91 3.02 9.49
C THR A 40 7.59 3.53 8.90
N ALA A 41 6.81 4.28 9.69
CA ALA A 41 5.52 4.81 9.25
C ALA A 41 5.70 5.75 8.05
N THR A 42 6.74 6.59 8.06
CA THR A 42 7.05 7.50 6.97
C THR A 42 7.40 6.74 5.69
N SER A 43 8.25 5.70 5.77
CA SER A 43 8.60 4.87 4.61
C SER A 43 7.40 4.09 4.05
N VAL A 44 6.47 3.62 4.90
CA VAL A 44 5.21 3.01 4.44
C VAL A 44 4.34 4.06 3.73
N ALA A 45 4.17 5.23 4.31
CA ALA A 45 3.34 6.30 3.73
C ALA A 45 3.88 6.77 2.38
N ILE A 46 5.19 6.99 2.25
CA ILE A 46 5.83 7.37 0.99
C ILE A 46 5.58 6.30 -0.08
N ARG A 47 5.78 5.02 0.25
CA ARG A 47 5.51 3.91 -0.68
C ARG A 47 4.07 3.91 -1.16
N PHE A 48 3.12 4.04 -0.23
CA PHE A 48 1.70 4.07 -0.55
C PHE A 48 1.35 5.23 -1.49
N VAL A 49 1.82 6.44 -1.19
CA VAL A 49 1.57 7.63 -2.03
C VAL A 49 2.17 7.49 -3.42
N VAL A 50 3.42 7.02 -3.52
CA VAL A 50 4.07 6.84 -4.83
C VAL A 50 3.31 5.80 -5.65
N VAL A 51 2.92 4.66 -5.07
CA VAL A 51 2.14 3.64 -5.77
C VAL A 51 0.77 4.17 -6.20
N ALA A 52 0.07 4.91 -5.35
CA ALA A 52 -1.23 5.51 -5.69
C ALA A 52 -1.13 6.46 -6.88
N VAL A 53 -0.13 7.35 -6.87
CA VAL A 53 0.09 8.31 -7.96
C VAL A 53 0.53 7.58 -9.24
N SER A 54 1.43 6.60 -9.14
CA SER A 54 1.87 5.81 -10.30
C SER A 54 0.71 5.04 -10.92
N MET A 55 -0.13 4.40 -10.11
CA MET A 55 -1.33 3.71 -10.59
C MET A 55 -2.23 4.69 -11.35
N PHE A 56 -2.39 5.92 -10.84
CA PHE A 56 -3.34 6.89 -11.40
C PHE A 56 -2.87 7.39 -12.76
N LEU A 57 -1.59 7.71 -12.86
CA LEU A 57 -0.99 8.14 -14.12
C LEU A 57 -1.00 7.02 -15.16
N LEU A 58 -0.74 5.78 -14.76
CA LEU A 58 -0.78 4.63 -15.67
C LEU A 58 -2.20 4.35 -16.18
N ASP A 59 -3.22 4.43 -15.32
CA ASP A 59 -4.62 4.28 -15.74
C ASP A 59 -5.06 5.40 -16.69
N LEU A 60 -4.61 6.65 -16.48
CA LEU A 60 -4.86 7.71 -17.44
C LEU A 60 -4.26 7.40 -18.82
N VAL A 61 -3.03 6.86 -18.86
CA VAL A 61 -2.39 6.44 -20.11
C VAL A 61 -3.17 5.30 -20.77
N TRP A 62 -3.69 4.36 -20.00
CA TRP A 62 -4.51 3.27 -20.52
C TRP A 62 -5.85 3.77 -21.09
N ILE A 63 -6.65 4.45 -20.27
CA ILE A 63 -8.02 4.84 -20.62
C ILE A 63 -8.03 5.92 -21.70
N LEU A 64 -7.20 6.96 -21.56
CA LEU A 64 -7.20 8.08 -22.51
C LEU A 64 -6.34 7.82 -23.74
N GLY A 65 -5.39 6.89 -23.65
CA GLY A 65 -4.39 6.63 -24.67
C GLY A 65 -4.57 5.26 -25.32
N ILE A 66 -3.98 4.25 -24.68
CA ILE A 66 -3.76 2.92 -25.27
C ILE A 66 -5.07 2.25 -25.66
N SER A 67 -6.02 2.15 -24.74
CA SER A 67 -7.28 1.45 -24.97
C SER A 67 -8.08 2.08 -26.11
N LYS A 68 -8.19 3.42 -26.13
CA LYS A 68 -8.93 4.16 -27.15
C LYS A 68 -8.26 4.15 -28.51
N TYR A 69 -6.98 4.55 -28.60
CA TYR A 69 -6.33 4.77 -29.88
C TYR A 69 -5.70 3.51 -30.49
N ILE A 70 -5.28 2.56 -29.66
CA ILE A 70 -4.64 1.32 -30.16
C ILE A 70 -5.68 0.21 -30.29
N PHE A 71 -6.56 0.05 -29.30
CA PHE A 71 -7.52 -1.05 -29.27
C PHE A 71 -8.95 -0.65 -29.68
N GLY A 72 -9.23 0.64 -29.88
CA GLY A 72 -10.56 1.12 -30.25
C GLY A 72 -11.60 0.90 -29.16
N LEU A 73 -11.20 0.87 -27.88
CA LEU A 73 -12.10 0.73 -26.74
C LEU A 73 -12.51 2.11 -26.22
N ASP A 74 -13.80 2.42 -26.31
CA ASP A 74 -14.38 3.62 -25.71
C ASP A 74 -15.07 3.27 -24.39
N TYR A 75 -14.31 3.38 -23.29
CA TYR A 75 -14.83 3.11 -21.94
C TYR A 75 -15.99 4.03 -21.58
N PHE A 76 -15.89 5.31 -21.89
CA PHE A 76 -16.93 6.27 -21.54
C PHE A 76 -18.20 5.98 -22.33
N GLY A 77 -18.11 5.81 -23.65
CA GLY A 77 -19.26 5.43 -24.47
C GLY A 77 -19.89 4.10 -24.05
N THR A 78 -19.06 3.11 -23.68
CA THR A 78 -19.55 1.82 -23.16
C THR A 78 -20.31 1.98 -21.85
N LEU A 79 -19.73 2.73 -20.89
CA LEU A 79 -20.36 2.98 -19.59
C LEU A 79 -21.64 3.81 -19.72
N GLU A 80 -21.67 4.83 -20.59
CA GLU A 80 -22.87 5.62 -20.88
C GLU A 80 -23.96 4.76 -21.52
N GLY A 81 -23.59 3.86 -22.43
CA GLY A 81 -24.50 2.88 -23.01
C GLY A 81 -25.10 1.91 -21.98
N ILE A 82 -24.32 1.50 -20.97
CA ILE A 82 -24.79 0.64 -19.88
C ILE A 82 -25.67 1.42 -18.89
N GLN A 83 -25.27 2.63 -18.51
CA GLN A 83 -25.93 3.42 -17.46
C GLN A 83 -27.13 4.23 -17.96
N GLY A 84 -27.18 4.54 -19.26
CA GLY A 84 -28.19 5.42 -19.87
C GLY A 84 -28.02 6.90 -19.53
N SER A 85 -26.88 7.29 -18.96
CA SER A 85 -26.54 8.66 -18.56
C SER A 85 -25.04 8.91 -18.71
N SER A 86 -24.63 10.18 -18.76
CA SER A 86 -23.22 10.57 -18.73
C SER A 86 -22.48 9.95 -17.54
N VAL A 87 -21.25 9.48 -17.75
CA VAL A 87 -20.45 8.87 -16.67
C VAL A 87 -20.21 9.89 -15.55
N ALA A 88 -20.71 9.58 -14.35
CA ALA A 88 -20.47 10.36 -13.15
C ALA A 88 -19.92 9.46 -12.03
N GLY A 89 -18.68 9.71 -11.61
CA GLY A 89 -18.06 9.00 -10.50
C GLY A 89 -18.77 9.31 -9.17
N ARG A 90 -18.98 8.28 -8.35
CA ARG A 90 -19.42 8.45 -6.95
C ARG A 90 -18.20 8.45 -6.03
N PRO A 91 -18.13 9.31 -5.00
CA PRO A 91 -16.98 9.38 -4.10
C PRO A 91 -16.60 8.04 -3.46
N PHE A 92 -17.60 7.19 -3.15
CA PHE A 92 -17.35 5.85 -2.59
C PHE A 92 -16.52 4.94 -3.52
N GLY A 93 -16.54 5.18 -4.84
CA GLY A 93 -15.71 4.46 -5.80
C GLY A 93 -14.20 4.62 -5.53
N LEU A 94 -13.78 5.69 -4.84
CA LEU A 94 -12.38 5.88 -4.44
C LEU A 94 -11.87 4.78 -3.48
N VAL A 95 -12.77 4.06 -2.80
CA VAL A 95 -12.40 2.91 -1.97
C VAL A 95 -11.76 1.81 -2.80
N ALA A 96 -12.22 1.59 -4.04
CA ALA A 96 -11.59 0.62 -4.95
C ALA A 96 -10.14 1.02 -5.21
N TYR A 97 -9.89 2.32 -5.44
CA TYR A 97 -8.57 2.85 -5.70
C TYR A 97 -7.61 2.67 -4.52
N LEU A 98 -8.07 2.99 -3.31
CA LEU A 98 -7.31 2.79 -2.08
C LEU A 98 -7.03 1.31 -1.82
N SER A 99 -7.99 0.43 -2.12
CA SER A 99 -7.85 -1.02 -1.95
C SER A 99 -6.83 -1.61 -2.92
N LEU A 100 -6.88 -1.21 -4.20
CA LEU A 100 -5.90 -1.61 -5.21
C LEU A 100 -4.49 -1.11 -4.84
N THR A 101 -4.39 0.13 -4.41
CA THR A 101 -3.12 0.72 -3.92
C THR A 101 -2.59 -0.07 -2.74
N TYR A 102 -3.42 -0.42 -1.76
CA TYR A 102 -3.03 -1.22 -0.61
C TYR A 102 -2.52 -2.60 -1.02
N ALA A 103 -3.23 -3.29 -1.92
CA ALA A 103 -2.80 -4.57 -2.45
C ALA A 103 -1.41 -4.49 -3.09
N ALA A 104 -1.21 -3.53 -3.99
CA ALA A 104 0.07 -3.35 -4.69
C ALA A 104 1.21 -2.88 -3.77
N ALA A 105 0.97 -1.91 -2.88
CA ALA A 105 2.01 -1.29 -2.07
C ALA A 105 2.42 -2.12 -0.83
N ILE A 106 1.45 -2.80 -0.23
CA ILE A 106 1.59 -3.43 1.10
C ILE A 106 1.58 -4.95 1.01
N ILE A 107 0.60 -5.53 0.32
CA ILE A 107 0.41 -7.00 0.34
C ILE A 107 1.46 -7.71 -0.52
N ALA A 108 1.70 -7.24 -1.74
CA ALA A 108 2.64 -7.89 -2.65
C ALA A 108 4.09 -7.77 -2.16
N SER A 109 4.79 -8.89 -2.02
CA SER A 109 6.20 -8.93 -1.63
C SER A 109 7.14 -8.84 -2.83
N THR A 110 6.71 -9.39 -3.98
CA THR A 110 7.48 -9.43 -5.22
C THR A 110 6.68 -8.91 -6.41
N PRO A 111 7.33 -8.48 -7.52
CA PRO A 111 6.62 -8.10 -8.75
C PRO A 111 5.75 -9.22 -9.32
N TRP A 112 6.16 -10.47 -9.16
CA TRP A 112 5.39 -11.64 -9.59
C TRP A 112 4.10 -11.82 -8.77
N GLU A 113 4.19 -11.72 -7.45
CA GLU A 113 3.00 -11.75 -6.59
C GLU A 113 2.04 -10.59 -6.92
N ALA A 114 2.58 -9.39 -7.18
CA ALA A 114 1.76 -8.26 -7.61
C ALA A 114 1.04 -8.59 -8.93
N ALA A 115 1.73 -9.13 -9.94
CA ALA A 115 1.15 -9.53 -11.21
C ALA A 115 -0.02 -10.52 -11.01
N GLN A 116 0.17 -11.54 -10.16
CA GLN A 116 -0.88 -12.51 -9.83
C GLN A 116 -2.08 -11.85 -9.15
N GLN A 117 -1.86 -10.91 -8.22
CA GLN A 117 -2.93 -10.14 -7.60
C GLN A 117 -3.71 -9.30 -8.62
N GLY A 118 -3.00 -8.60 -9.50
CA GLY A 118 -3.62 -7.82 -10.58
C GLY A 118 -4.48 -8.70 -11.48
N PHE A 119 -3.94 -9.84 -11.92
CA PHE A 119 -4.67 -10.82 -12.73
C PHE A 119 -5.95 -11.29 -12.05
N VAL A 120 -5.88 -11.70 -10.78
CA VAL A 120 -7.04 -12.23 -10.05
C VAL A 120 -8.10 -11.15 -9.84
N ILE A 121 -7.70 -9.96 -9.36
CA ILE A 121 -8.63 -8.87 -9.05
C ILE A 121 -9.39 -8.43 -10.31
N TYR A 122 -8.66 -8.18 -11.41
CA TYR A 122 -9.28 -7.75 -12.65
C TYR A 122 -10.08 -8.89 -13.31
N SER A 123 -9.57 -10.14 -13.31
CA SER A 123 -10.35 -11.28 -13.83
C SER A 123 -11.70 -11.40 -13.14
N VAL A 124 -11.75 -11.27 -11.81
CA VAL A 124 -13.00 -11.33 -11.05
C VAL A 124 -13.90 -10.15 -11.40
N PHE A 125 -13.37 -8.92 -11.38
CA PHE A 125 -14.14 -7.72 -11.69
C PHE A 125 -14.73 -7.75 -13.11
N ASP A 126 -13.90 -8.03 -14.11
CA ASP A 126 -14.26 -8.00 -15.53
C ASP A 126 -15.15 -9.17 -15.94
N SER A 127 -14.90 -10.38 -15.41
CA SER A 127 -15.77 -11.52 -15.67
C SER A 127 -17.14 -11.32 -15.04
N THR A 128 -17.20 -10.77 -13.82
CA THR A 128 -18.46 -10.42 -13.17
C THR A 128 -19.19 -9.32 -13.94
N SER A 129 -18.48 -8.31 -14.41
CA SER A 129 -19.06 -7.22 -15.22
C SER A 129 -19.61 -7.72 -16.55
N THR A 130 -18.88 -8.62 -17.23
CA THR A 130 -19.35 -9.29 -18.46
C THR A 130 -20.60 -10.13 -18.21
N TYR A 131 -20.67 -10.79 -17.04
CA TYR A 131 -21.83 -11.60 -16.68
C TYR A 131 -23.08 -10.75 -16.38
N ILE A 132 -22.91 -9.59 -15.72
CA ILE A 132 -24.02 -8.74 -15.28
C ILE A 132 -24.46 -7.76 -16.37
N TYR A 133 -23.52 -7.14 -17.08
CA TYR A 133 -23.78 -6.04 -18.01
C TYR A 133 -23.70 -6.49 -19.46
N HIS A 134 -24.83 -6.43 -20.17
CA HIS A 134 -24.91 -6.78 -21.58
C HIS A 134 -24.01 -5.90 -22.48
N GLY A 135 -23.71 -4.67 -22.06
CA GLY A 135 -22.80 -3.77 -22.78
C GLY A 135 -21.31 -4.00 -22.50
N TRP A 136 -20.95 -4.81 -21.50
CA TRP A 136 -19.55 -5.08 -21.16
C TRP A 136 -19.04 -6.28 -21.97
N GLY A 137 -18.47 -6.00 -23.15
CA GLY A 137 -18.03 -7.05 -24.06
C GLY A 137 -16.77 -7.80 -23.60
N TYR A 138 -16.63 -9.05 -24.02
CA TYR A 138 -15.46 -9.90 -23.71
C TYR A 138 -14.11 -9.27 -24.07
N LYS A 139 -14.06 -8.44 -25.13
CA LYS A 139 -12.85 -7.74 -25.55
C LYS A 139 -12.36 -6.77 -24.47
N ILE A 140 -13.28 -6.04 -23.81
CA ILE A 140 -12.96 -5.13 -22.71
C ILE A 140 -12.43 -5.95 -21.54
N ALA A 141 -13.17 -6.98 -21.14
CA ALA A 141 -12.81 -7.84 -20.02
C ALA A 141 -11.42 -8.47 -20.14
N ILE A 142 -11.07 -9.00 -21.32
CA ILE A 142 -9.76 -9.60 -21.58
C ILE A 142 -8.66 -8.55 -21.53
N LEU A 143 -8.85 -7.41 -22.19
CA LEU A 143 -7.83 -6.36 -22.27
C LEU A 143 -7.60 -5.69 -20.92
N ASP A 144 -8.64 -5.46 -20.12
CA ASP A 144 -8.50 -4.93 -18.76
C ASP A 144 -7.87 -5.93 -17.80
N THR A 145 -8.16 -7.23 -17.93
CA THR A 145 -7.48 -8.25 -17.14
C THR A 145 -5.97 -8.28 -17.43
N LEU A 146 -5.59 -8.19 -18.72
CA LEU A 146 -4.19 -8.12 -19.12
C LEU A 146 -3.53 -6.80 -18.67
N TRP A 147 -4.25 -5.68 -18.79
CA TRP A 147 -3.77 -4.38 -18.32
C TRP A 147 -3.58 -4.39 -16.81
N GLY A 148 -4.54 -4.86 -16.02
CA GLY A 148 -4.44 -4.98 -14.57
C GLY A 148 -3.25 -5.84 -14.12
N THR A 149 -2.99 -6.94 -14.83
CA THR A 149 -1.81 -7.79 -14.62
C THR A 149 -0.52 -7.02 -14.86
N LEU A 150 -0.42 -6.31 -16.00
CA LEU A 150 0.74 -5.50 -16.37
C LEU A 150 0.95 -4.33 -15.40
N LEU A 151 -0.12 -3.60 -15.08
CA LEU A 151 -0.16 -2.49 -14.15
C LEU A 151 0.42 -2.92 -12.80
N PHE A 152 -0.11 -3.99 -12.20
CA PHE A 152 0.39 -4.48 -10.92
C PHE A 152 1.84 -4.97 -11.01
N THR A 153 2.25 -5.56 -12.14
CA THR A 153 3.66 -5.93 -12.35
C THR A 153 4.58 -4.70 -12.28
N ILE A 154 4.21 -3.62 -12.99
CA ILE A 154 4.95 -2.35 -12.99
C ILE A 154 5.00 -1.77 -11.58
N LEU A 155 3.86 -1.72 -10.88
CA LEU A 155 3.80 -1.23 -9.50
C LEU A 155 4.64 -2.09 -8.56
N GLY A 156 4.68 -3.41 -8.74
CA GLY A 156 5.53 -4.31 -7.98
C GLY A 156 7.02 -4.00 -8.13
N PHE A 157 7.47 -3.66 -9.36
CA PHE A 157 8.85 -3.20 -9.57
C PHE A 157 9.13 -1.85 -8.88
N ILE A 158 8.18 -0.91 -8.93
CA ILE A 158 8.29 0.37 -8.23
C ILE A 158 8.42 0.14 -6.72
N VAL A 159 7.57 -0.70 -6.13
CA VAL A 159 7.61 -1.04 -4.71
C VAL A 159 8.93 -1.71 -4.33
N GLN A 160 9.42 -2.64 -5.14
CA GLN A 160 10.70 -3.30 -4.90
C GLN A 160 11.85 -2.28 -4.89
N GLU A 161 11.86 -1.33 -5.82
CA GLU A 161 12.89 -0.29 -5.88
C GLU A 161 12.80 0.68 -4.70
N LEU A 162 11.59 1.06 -4.27
CA LEU A 162 11.39 1.89 -3.09
C LEU A 162 11.85 1.17 -1.81
N ARG A 163 11.59 -0.13 -1.67
CA ARG A 163 12.04 -0.93 -0.52
C ARG A 163 13.56 -0.97 -0.38
N LYS A 164 14.31 -0.98 -1.49
CA LYS A 164 15.78 -0.89 -1.45
C LYS A 164 16.26 0.46 -0.92
N ARG A 165 15.54 1.55 -1.23
CA ARG A 165 15.90 2.93 -0.86
C ARG A 165 15.48 3.30 0.55
N THR A 166 14.40 2.68 1.03
CA THR A 166 13.91 2.84 2.41
C THR A 166 13.87 1.47 3.09
N PRO A 167 15.05 0.88 3.40
CA PRO A 167 15.10 -0.42 4.05
C PRO A 167 14.37 -0.32 5.39
N TYR A 168 13.42 -1.22 5.58
CA TYR A 168 12.74 -1.40 6.86
C TYR A 168 13.76 -1.96 7.86
N VAL A 169 13.94 -1.28 8.99
CA VAL A 169 14.71 -1.80 10.11
C VAL A 169 13.80 -2.76 10.85
N GLN A 170 13.96 -4.07 10.59
CA GLN A 170 13.35 -5.13 11.40
C GLN A 170 13.92 -5.10 12.81
#